data_AF-A0A350V5C6-F1
#
_entry.id   AF-A0A350V5C6-F1
#
_cell.length_a   1.000
_cell.length_b   1.000
_cell.length_c   1.000
_cell.angle_alpha   90.00
_cell.angle_beta   90.00
_cell.angle_gamma   90.00
#
_symmetry.space_group_name_H-M   'P 1'
#
loop_
_entity.id
_entity.type
_entity.pdbx_description
1 polymer ?
#
loop_
_entity_poly.entity_id
_entity_poly.type
_entity_poly.pdbx_seq_one_letter_code
_entity_poly.pdbx_strand_id
1 'polypeptide(L)' 'MAKILGIDHGAVRVGIAVSDESSSIAFGREVIPNNKDIFKKILKYISDENITIIVLGYPLNLKGERSEQTKDV' A
#
# COMPACT_ATOMS: atom_id res chain seq x y z
N MET A 1 -19.36 -0.11 -2.03
CA MET A 1 -18.65 -0.58 -0.81
C MET A 1 -17.54 0.41 -0.51
N ALA A 2 -16.95 0.38 0.68
CA ALA A 2 -15.73 1.15 0.93
C ALA A 2 -14.57 0.60 0.10
N LYS A 3 -13.70 1.48 -0.40
CA LYS A 3 -12.56 1.09 -1.25
C LYS A 3 -11.43 0.49 -0.41
N ILE A 4 -10.54 -0.24 -1.06
CA ILE A 4 -9.38 -0.89 -0.45
C ILE A 4 -8.11 -0.16 -0.88
N LEU A 5 -7.21 0.10 0.06
CA LEU A 5 -5.89 0.67 -0.18
C LEU A 5 -4.83 -0.43 -0.22
N GLY A 6 -4.19 -0.63 -1.37
CA GLY A 6 -3.01 -1.47 -1.53
C GLY A 6 -1.73 -0.66 -1.34
N ILE A 7 -0.80 -1.20 -0.54
CA ILE A 7 0.50 -0.59 -0.23
C ILE A 7 1.61 -1.57 -0.58
N ASP A 8 2.53 -1.14 -1.44
CA ASP A 8 3.78 -1.84 -1.72
C ASP A 8 4.94 -1.09 -1.06
N HIS A 9 5.47 -1.64 0.04
CA HIS A 9 6.48 -0.98 0.86
C HIS A 9 7.91 -1.25 0.35
N GLY A 10 8.59 -0.19 -0.05
CA GLY A 10 10.02 -0.19 -0.35
C GLY A 10 10.79 0.82 0.50
N ALA A 11 12.07 0.56 0.73
CA ALA A 11 12.94 1.40 1.58
C ALA A 11 13.06 2.86 1.12
N VAL A 12 12.88 3.14 -0.18
CA VAL A 12 12.98 4.49 -0.76
C VAL A 12 11.63 5.04 -1.22
N ARG A 13 10.74 4.15 -1.68
CA ARG A 13 9.45 4.51 -2.28
C ARG A 13 8.40 3.50 -1.87
N VAL A 14 7.16 3.97 -1.74
CA VAL A 14 5.99 3.17 -1.44
C VAL A 14 4.97 3.34 -2.56
N GLY A 15 4.57 2.24 -3.18
CA GLY A 15 3.51 2.22 -4.19
C GLY A 15 2.14 2.25 -3.53
N ILE A 16 1.24 3.08 -4.06
CA ILE A 16 -0.15 3.17 -3.61
C ILE A 16 -1.09 2.78 -4.75
N ALA A 17 -2.02 1.88 -4.45
CA ALA A 17 -3.13 1.53 -5.33
C ALA A 17 -4.45 1.59 -4.56
N VAL A 18 -5.53 1.96 -5.23
CA VAL A 18 -6.88 1.98 -4.63
C VAL A 18 -7.82 1.17 -5.51
N SER A 19 -8.67 0.36 -4.89
CA SER A 19 -9.67 -0.42 -5.60
C SER A 19 -10.78 0.46 -6.19
N ASP A 20 -11.51 -0.08 -7.15
CA ASP A 20 -12.82 0.45 -7.53
C ASP A 20 -13.87 0.18 -6.42
N GLU A 21 -15.08 0.72 -6.62
CA GLU A 21 -16.18 0.62 -5.65
C GLU A 21 -16.71 -0.80 -5.44
N SER A 22 -16.49 -1.68 -6.41
CA SER A 22 -16.82 -3.11 -6.33
C SER A 22 -15.72 -3.95 -5.66
N SER A 23 -14.57 -3.35 -5.34
CA SER A 23 -13.39 -4.03 -4.81
C SER A 23 -12.85 -5.14 -5.74
N SER A 24 -13.05 -5.02 -7.05
CA SER A 24 -12.64 -6.02 -8.04
C SER A 24 -11.33 -5.69 -8.74
N ILE A 25 -11.05 -4.41 -8.97
CA ILE A 25 -9.84 -3.97 -9.70
C ILE A 25 -9.13 -2.87 -8.92
N ALA A 26 -7.83 -3.06 -8.71
CA ALA A 26 -6.96 -2.04 -8.14
C ALA A 26 -6.32 -1.18 -9.22
N PHE A 27 -6.29 0.13 -8.99
CA PHE A 27 -5.70 1.11 -9.88
C PHE A 27 -4.56 1.83 -9.15
N GLY A 28 -3.38 1.89 -9.77
CA GLY A 28 -2.26 2.68 -9.25
C GLY A 28 -2.64 4.15 -9.11
N ARG A 29 -2.22 4.79 -8.00
CA ARG A 29 -2.50 6.21 -7.70
C ARG A 29 -1.23 7.03 -7.69
N GLU A 30 -0.28 6.66 -6.85
CA GLU A 30 0.94 7.44 -6.64
C GLU A 30 2.07 6.52 -6.17
N VAL A 31 3.31 6.95 -6.42
CA VAL A 31 4.50 6.42 -5.77
C VAL A 31 5.03 7.48 -4.81
N ILE A 32 4.94 7.20 -3.51
CA ILE A 32 5.26 8.14 -2.44
C ILE A 32 6.69 7.90 -1.96
N PRO A 33 7.53 8.93 -1.74
CA PRO A 33 8.81 8.76 -1.06
C PRO A 33 8.64 8.19 0.34
N ASN A 34 9.42 7.16 0.71
CA ASN A 34 9.40 6.59 2.06
C ASN A 34 10.20 7.49 3.01
N ASN A 35 9.56 8.54 3.51
CA ASN A 35 10.15 9.51 4.43
C ASN A 35 9.14 9.91 5.51
N LYS A 36 9.48 10.90 6.34
CA LYS A 36 8.66 11.39 7.45
C LYS A 36 7.22 11.79 7.08
N ASP A 37 6.94 12.10 5.82
CA ASP A 37 5.63 12.58 5.37
C ASP A 37 4.71 11.45 4.86
N ILE A 38 5.19 10.20 4.84
CA ILE A 38 4.46 9.07 4.25
C ILE A 38 3.09 8.84 4.89
N PHE A 39 3.02 8.82 6.23
CA PHE A 39 1.77 8.59 6.94
C PHE A 39 0.76 9.70 6.70
N LYS A 40 1.21 10.96 6.58
CA LYS A 40 0.33 12.09 6.25
C LYS A 40 -0.33 11.88 4.89
N LYS A 41 0.42 11.40 3.89
CA LYS A 41 -0.14 11.10 2.56
C LYS A 41 -1.08 9.90 2.59
N ILE A 42 -0.73 8.81 3.29
CA ILE A 42 -1.58 7.63 3.44
C ILE A 42 -2.92 8.00 4.12
N LEU A 43 -2.88 8.76 5.22
CA LEU A 43 -4.09 9.23 5.92
C LEU A 43 -4.99 10.09 5.02
N LYS A 44 -4.39 10.90 4.14
CA LYS A 44 -5.15 11.67 3.14
C LYS A 44 -5.91 10.75 2.18
N TYR A 45 -5.27 9.70 1.63
CA TYR A 45 -5.95 8.73 0.79
C TYR A 45 -7.07 7.99 1.53
N ILE A 46 -6.83 7.61 2.79
CA ILE A 46 -7.84 6.92 3.61
C ILE A 46 -9.11 7.78 3.73
N SER A 47 -8.93 9.07 4.03
CA SER A 47 -10.04 10.01 4.16
C SER A 47 -10.72 10.33 2.82
N ASP A 48 -9.94 10.65 1.78
CA ASP A 48 -10.47 11.14 0.50
C ASP A 48 -11.20 10.04 -0.28
N GLU A 49 -10.76 8.78 -0.18
CA GLU A 49 -11.30 7.64 -0.93
C GLU A 49 -12.21 6.73 -0.08
N ASN A 50 -12.50 7.12 1.18
CA ASN A 50 -13.30 6.35 2.13
C ASN A 50 -12.81 4.89 2.25
N ILE A 51 -11.52 4.74 2.57
CA ILE A 51 -10.87 3.43 2.71
C ILE A 51 -11.21 2.82 4.06
N THR A 52 -11.66 1.56 4.07
CA THR A 52 -11.87 0.80 5.32
C THR A 52 -10.95 -0.40 5.47
N ILE A 53 -10.25 -0.80 4.40
CA ILE A 53 -9.33 -1.95 4.41
C ILE A 53 -8.00 -1.49 3.78
N ILE A 54 -6.91 -1.83 4.47
CA ILE A 54 -5.54 -1.64 3.97
C ILE A 54 -4.91 -3.01 3.78
N VAL A 55 -4.28 -3.21 2.62
CA VAL A 55 -3.50 -4.41 2.30
C VAL A 55 -2.05 -4.00 2.11
N LEU A 56 -1.16 -4.56 2.92
CA LEU A 56 0.28 -4.35 2.84
C LEU A 56 0.95 -5.54 2.16
N GLY A 57 1.80 -5.28 1.17
CA GLY A 57 2.60 -6.30 0.52
C GLY A 57 3.51 -7.01 1.52
N TYR A 58 3.48 -8.34 1.53
CA TYR A 58 4.36 -9.18 2.35
C TYR A 58 5.41 -9.83 1.44
N PRO A 59 6.60 -9.20 1.26
CA PRO A 59 7.57 -9.65 0.29
C PRO A 59 8.22 -10.94 0.78
N LEU A 60 8.29 -11.93 -0.11
CA LEU A 60 8.98 -13.20 0.11
C LEU A 60 10.03 -13.39 -0.99
N ASN A 61 11.05 -14.19 -0.73
CA ASN A 61 12.01 -14.59 -1.76
C ASN A 61 11.35 -15.55 -2.77
N LEU A 62 12.05 -15.92 -3.85
CA LEU A 62 11.52 -16.83 -4.87
C LEU A 62 11.22 -18.25 -4.37
N LYS A 63 11.69 -18.62 -3.17
CA LYS A 63 11.36 -19.89 -2.50
C LYS A 63 10.15 -19.76 -1.56
N GLY A 64 9.54 -18.59 -1.46
CA GLY A 64 8.44 -18.31 -0.53
C GLY A 64 8.90 -18.12 0.92
N GLU A 65 10.20 -17.93 1.17
CA GLU A 65 10.74 -17.73 2.51
C GLU A 65 10.88 -16.23 2.80
N ARG A 66 10.94 -15.90 4.10
CA ARG A 66 11.18 -14.52 4.55
C ARG A 66 12.54 -14.02 4.03
N SER A 67 12.59 -12.77 3.62
CA SER A 67 13.79 -12.04 3.26
C SER A 67 14.07 -10.93 4.29
N GLU A 68 15.18 -10.20 4.13
CA GLU A 68 15.45 -9.03 4.97
C GLU A 68 14.34 -7.98 4.87
N GLN A 69 13.81 -7.75 3.67
CA GLN A 69 12.71 -6.79 3.45
C GLN A 69 11.42 -7.19 4.17
N THR A 70 11.21 -8.48 4.45
CA THR A 70 10.05 -8.96 5.20
C THR A 70 10.05 -8.48 6.65
N LYS A 71 11.20 -8.07 7.20
CA LYS A 71 11.31 -7.53 8.56
C LYS A 71 10.84 -6.08 8.66
N ASP A 72 10.80 -5.38 7.54
CA ASP A 72 10.49 -3.96 7.44
C ASP A 72 9.01 -3.70 7.09
N VAL A 73 8.18 -4.74 7.06
CA VAL A 73 6.73 -4.68 6.81
C VAL A 73 5.94 -5.42 7.90
#